data_AF-A0A381Z593-F1
#
_entry.id   AF-A0A381Z593-F1
#
_cell.length_a   1.000
_cell.length_b   1.000
_cell.length_c   1.000
_cell.angle_alpha   90.00
_cell.angle_beta   90.00
_cell.angle_gamma   90.00
#
_symmetry.space_group_name_H-M   'P 1'
#
loop_
_entity.id
_entity.type
_entity.pdbx_description
1 polymer ?
#
loop_
_entity_poly.entity_id
_entity_poly.type
_entity_poly.pdbx_seq_one_letter_code
_entity_poly.pdbx_strand_id
1 'polypeptide(L)' 'MDQFNSQILVNFSYILASMLFIFGLKMLGSPETARKGNLVSSSGMFLAVVVTLLDQGIIDFTWIIA' A
#
# COMPACT_ATOMS: atom_id res chain seq x y z
N MET A 1 25.34 -1.73 -6.06
CA MET A 1 24.78 -0.36 -6.11
C MET A 1 23.24 -0.41 -6.19
N ASP A 2 22.63 -1.47 -5.63
CA ASP A 2 21.26 -1.88 -6.00
C ASP A 2 20.24 -1.67 -4.87
N GLN A 3 20.69 -1.36 -3.66
CA GLN A 3 19.83 -1.13 -2.49
C GLN A 3 19.14 0.24 -2.49
N PHE A 4 19.74 1.23 -3.16
CA PHE A 4 19.19 2.58 -3.29
C PHE A 4 17.89 2.62 -4.12
N ASN A 5 17.79 1.78 -5.15
CA ASN A 5 16.63 1.78 -6.05
C ASN A 5 15.37 1.19 -5.36
N SER A 6 15.53 0.10 -4.60
CA SER A 6 14.42 -0.52 -3.86
C SER A 6 13.85 0.41 -2.78
N GLN A 7 14.71 1.10 -2.03
CA GLN A 7 14.25 2.04 -1.00
C GLN A 7 13.46 3.22 -1.57
N ILE A 8 13.85 3.74 -2.74
CA ILE A 8 13.09 4.79 -3.42
C ILE A 8 11.72 4.26 -3.85
N LEU A 9 11.66 3.07 -4.44
CA LEU A 9 10.42 2.41 -4.85
C LEU A 9 9.47 2.18 -3.66
N VAL A 10 10.00 1.69 -2.53
CA VAL A 10 9.23 1.47 -1.29
C VAL A 10 8.72 2.81 -0.73
N ASN A 11 9.57 3.83 -0.61
CA ASN A 11 9.13 5.13 -0.09
C ASN A 11 8.09 5.78 -0.98
N PHE A 12 8.24 5.68 -2.30
CA PHE A 12 7.27 6.20 -3.25
C PHE A 12 5.93 5.45 -3.17
N SER A 13 5.98 4.12 -2.99
CA SER A 13 4.78 3.32 -2.79
C SER A 13 4.03 3.71 -1.52
N TYR A 14 4.72 4.02 -0.43
CA TYR A 14 4.12 4.52 0.81
C TYR A 14 3.44 5.88 0.65
N ILE A 15 4.04 6.80 -0.11
CA ILE A 15 3.41 8.09 -0.43
C ILE A 15 2.15 7.86 -1.26
N LEU A 16 2.22 7.01 -2.29
CA LEU A 16 1.07 6.69 -3.16
C LEU A 16 -0.06 6.01 -2.39
N ALA A 17 0.26 5.02 -1.55
CA ALA A 17 -0.69 4.35 -0.67
C ALA A 17 -1.33 5.33 0.32
N SER A 18 -0.54 6.22 0.92
CA SER A 18 -1.05 7.27 1.83
C SER A 18 -2.05 8.19 1.15
N MET A 19 -1.77 8.62 -0.09
CA MET A 19 -2.72 9.42 -0.87
C MET A 19 -4.03 8.65 -1.13
N LEU A 20 -3.95 7.38 -1.52
CA LEU A 20 -5.12 6.53 -1.73
C LEU A 20 -5.94 6.38 -0.44
N PHE A 21 -5.30 6.17 0.71
CA PHE A 21 -6.00 6.12 2.00
C PHE A 21 -6.68 7.44 2.36
N ILE A 22 -6.04 8.59 2.14
CA ILE A 22 -6.63 9.90 2.41
C ILE A 22 -7.90 10.09 1.57
N PHE A 23 -7.84 9.79 0.27
CA PHE A 23 -9.02 9.89 -0.60
C PHE A 23 -10.10 8.87 -0.26
N GLY A 24 -9.71 7.62 0.02
CA GLY A 24 -10.63 6.55 0.40
C GLY A 24 -11.37 6.87 1.71
N LEU A 25 -10.67 7.34 2.74
CA LEU A 25 -11.26 7.79 4.01
C LEU A 25 -12.20 8.98 3.81
N LYS A 26 -11.84 9.95 2.96
CA LYS A 26 -12.74 11.07 2.62
C LYS A 26 -14.06 10.58 2.00
N MET A 27 -14.00 9.59 1.11
CA MET A 27 -15.18 8.99 0.47
C MET A 27 -15.99 8.11 1.43
N LEU A 28 -15.36 7.51 2.43
CA LEU A 28 -16.07 6.78 3.48
C LEU A 28 -16.94 7.68 4.36
N GLY A 29 -16.72 9.00 4.32
CA GLY A 29 -17.52 10.00 5.03
C GLY A 29 -18.97 10.17 4.56
N SER A 30 -19.37 9.60 3.40
CA SER A 30 -20.78 9.58 2.98
C SER A 30 -21.24 8.20 2.50
N PRO A 31 -22.49 7.76 2.81
CA PRO A 31 -23.00 6.47 2.37
C PRO A 31 -22.97 6.29 0.84
N GLU A 32 -23.21 7.38 0.10
CA GLU A 32 -23.24 7.43 -1.36
C GLU A 32 -21.88 7.08 -1.98
N THR A 33 -20.78 7.50 -1.34
CA THR A 33 -19.41 7.28 -1.86
C THR A 33 -18.63 6.19 -1.11
N ALA A 34 -19.15 5.69 0.02
CA ALA A 34 -18.47 4.73 0.89
C ALA A 34 -18.01 3.45 0.16
N ARG A 35 -18.83 2.88 -0.72
CA ARG A 35 -18.47 1.65 -1.43
C ARG A 35 -17.27 1.85 -2.36
N LYS A 36 -17.19 3.03 -3.01
CA LYS A 36 -16.03 3.42 -3.82
C LYS A 36 -14.83 3.78 -2.94
N GLY A 37 -15.06 4.44 -1.81
CA GLY A 37 -14.01 4.77 -0.84
C GLY A 37 -13.28 3.52 -0.33
N ASN A 38 -14.02 2.46 -0.03
CA ASN A 38 -13.43 1.17 0.36
C ASN A 38 -12.54 0.58 -0.74
N LEU A 39 -12.95 0.65 -2.02
CA LEU A 39 -12.14 0.17 -3.14
C LEU A 39 -10.85 1.00 -3.35
N VAL A 40 -10.93 2.32 -3.14
CA VAL A 40 -9.76 3.20 -3.21
C VAL A 40 -8.77 2.86 -2.09
N SER A 41 -9.26 2.74 -0.85
CA SER A 41 -8.42 2.35 0.30
C SER A 41 -7.82 0.95 0.14
N SER A 42 -8.60 -0.04 -0.32
CA SER A 42 -8.09 -1.40 -0.50
C SER A 42 -7.05 -1.50 -1.62
N SER A 43 -7.16 -0.66 -2.66
CA SER A 43 -6.12 -0.55 -3.70
C SER A 43 -4.80 -0.01 -3.13
N GLY A 44 -4.88 0.97 -2.21
CA GLY A 44 -3.71 1.47 -1.48
C GLY A 44 -3.06 0.41 -0.60
N MET A 45 -3.88 -0.35 0.13
CA MET A 45 -3.41 -1.49 0.92
C MET A 45 -2.75 -2.57 0.06
N PHE A 46 -3.39 -2.94 -1.06
CA PHE A 46 -2.86 -3.95 -1.98
C PHE A 46 -1.50 -3.55 -2.55
N LEU A 47 -1.37 -2.29 -2.99
CA LEU A 47 -0.10 -1.75 -3.49
C LEU A 47 1.00 -1.82 -2.43
N ALA A 48 0.71 -1.42 -1.19
CA ALA A 48 1.67 -1.47 -0.09
C ALA A 48 2.13 -2.91 0.19
N VAL A 49 1.21 -3.88 0.26
CA VAL A 49 1.55 -5.29 0.48
C VAL A 49 2.45 -5.82 -0.64
N VAL A 50 2.09 -5.60 -1.91
CA VAL A 50 2.87 -6.10 -3.04
C VAL A 50 4.28 -5.52 -3.04
N VAL A 51 4.43 -4.21 -2.80
CA VAL A 51 5.75 -3.58 -2.78
C VAL A 51 6.58 -4.08 -1.59
N THR A 52 5.98 -4.24 -0.41
CA THR A 52 6.66 -4.80 0.76
C THR A 52 7.10 -6.24 0.54
N LEU A 53 6.27 -7.08 -0.09
CA LEU A 53 6.64 -8.47 -0.39
C LEU A 53 7.75 -8.60 -1.45
N LEU A 54 7.89 -7.61 -2.35
CA LEU A 54 8.95 -7.57 -3.35
C LEU A 54 10.23 -6.90 -2.83
N ASP A 55 10.19 -6.28 -1.66
CA ASP A 55 11.38 -5.67 -1.05
C ASP A 55 12.36 -6.75 -0.59
N GLN A 56 13.60 -6.64 -1.05
CA GLN A 56 14.66 -7.63 -0.80
C GLN A 56 15.13 -7.63 0.67
N GLY A 57 14.57 -6.76 1.52
CA GLY A 57 14.76 -6.76 2.96
C GLY A 57 13.93 -7.81 3.71
N ILE A 58 12.96 -8.48 3.06
CA ILE A 58 12.22 -9.59 3.67
C ILE A 58 13.05 -10.88 3.58
N ILE A 59 13.66 -11.24 4.69
CA ILE A 59 14.58 -12.38 4.81
C ILE A 59 13.80 -13.70 4.96
N ASP A 60 12.59 -13.68 5.53
CA ASP A 60 11.81 -14.88 5.83
C ASP A 60 10.30 -14.65 5.66
N PHE A 61 9.73 -15.25 4.61
CA PHE A 61 8.29 -15.21 4.34
C PHE A 61 7.49 -16.21 5.18
N THR A 62 8.14 -17.12 5.92
CA THR A 62 7.47 -18.15 6.72
C THR A 62 6.47 -17.52 7.70
N TRP A 63 6.86 -16.45 8.39
CA TRP A 63 6.01 -15.73 9.35
C TRP A 63 4.84 -14.97 8.72
N ILE A 64 4.80 -14.82 7.40
CA ILE A 64 3.74 -14.09 6.69
C ILE A 64 2.62 -15.04 6.26
N ILE A 65 2.96 -16.30 5.93
CA ILE A 65 2.00 -17.27 5.38
C ILE A 65 1.61 -18.39 6.36
N ALA A 66 2.47 -18.69 7.34
CA ALA A 66 2.22 -19.69 8.39
C ALA A 66 1.28 -19.17 9.47
#